data_AF-A0A7V9H9Z7-F1
#
_entry.id   AF-A0A7V9H9Z7-F1
#
_cell.length_a   1.000
_cell.length_b   1.000
_cell.length_c   1.000
_cell.angle_alpha   90.00
_cell.angle_beta   90.00
_cell.angle_gamma   90.00
#
_symmetry.space_group_name_H-M   'P 1'
#
loop_
_entity.id
_entity.type
_entity.pdbx_description
1 polymer ?
#
loop_
_entity_poly.entity_id
_entity_poly.type
_entity_poly.pdbx_seq_one_letter_code
_entity_poly.pdbx_strand_id
1 'polypeptide(L)' 'MEIPKDKILEMLKDQGKGDQAGQAEQELPDQVDPQRDSGLLAKFGLEPQDLIKKFAGGGIPGL' A
#
# COMPACT_ATOMS: atom_id res chain seq x y z
N MET A 1 5.12 1.03 11.33
CA MET A 1 5.17 -0.24 10.56
C MET A 1 5.45 0.17 9.15
N GLU A 2 6.38 -0.47 8.47
CA GLU A 2 6.77 -0.03 7.14
C GLU A 2 6.48 -1.13 6.12
N ILE A 3 5.80 -0.73 5.06
CA ILE A 3 5.42 -1.59 3.95
C ILE A 3 6.31 -1.18 2.77
N PRO A 4 7.03 -2.14 2.15
CA PRO A 4 7.79 -1.84 0.95
C PRO A 4 6.88 -1.28 -0.13
N LYS A 5 7.29 -0.18 -0.77
CA LYS A 5 6.52 0.43 -1.87
C LYS A 5 6.11 -0.58 -2.93
N ASP A 6 7.02 -1.46 -3.31
CA ASP A 6 6.79 -2.49 -4.32
C ASP A 6 5.54 -3.33 -4.02
N LYS A 7 5.29 -3.66 -2.74
CA LYS A 7 4.10 -4.42 -2.34
C LYS A 7 2.80 -3.66 -2.52
N ILE A 8 2.84 -2.34 -2.32
CA ILE A 8 1.70 -1.45 -2.57
C ILE A 8 1.47 -1.34 -4.07
N LEU A 9 2.54 -1.24 -4.87
CA LEU A 9 2.47 -1.20 -6.33
C LEU A 9 1.90 -2.49 -6.91
N GLU A 10 2.36 -3.66 -6.44
CA GLU A 10 1.81 -4.96 -6.82
C GLU A 10 0.32 -5.01 -6.52
N MET A 11 -0.11 -4.60 -5.33
CA MET A 11 -1.53 -4.59 -4.97
C MET A 11 -2.36 -3.66 -5.87
N LEU A 12 -1.86 -2.46 -6.17
CA LEU A 12 -2.54 -1.53 -7.08
C LEU A 12 -2.67 -2.14 -8.49
N LYS A 13 -1.61 -2.79 -9.00
CA LYS A 13 -1.63 -3.48 -10.28
C LYS A 13 -2.65 -4.63 -10.28
N ASP A 14 -2.68 -5.44 -9.22
CA ASP A 14 -3.63 -6.55 -9.05
C ASP A 14 -5.09 -6.07 -9.02
N GLN A 15 -5.33 -4.87 -8.49
CA GLN A 15 -6.65 -4.23 -8.47
C GLN A 15 -7.04 -3.57 -9.81
N GLY A 16 -6.18 -3.67 -10.84
CA GLY A 16 -6.39 -3.00 -12.12
C GLY A 16 -6.10 -1.49 -12.08
N LYS A 17 -5.51 -0.97 -10.99
CA LYS A 17 -5.14 0.43 -10.80
C LYS A 17 -3.71 0.71 -11.28
N GLY A 18 -3.39 0.25 -12.49
CA GLY A 18 -2.05 0.38 -13.07
C GLY A 18 -1.56 1.83 -13.18
N ASP A 19 -2.45 2.75 -13.55
CA ASP A 19 -2.12 4.19 -13.64
C ASP A 19 -1.77 4.79 -12.28
N GLN A 20 -2.51 4.40 -11.23
CA GLN A 20 -2.22 4.84 -9.86
C GLN A 20 -0.93 4.22 -9.34
N ALA A 21 -0.60 2.98 -9.74
CA ALA A 21 0.66 2.35 -9.39
C ALA A 21 1.86 3.15 -9.95
N GLY A 22 1.80 3.61 -11.20
CA GLY A 22 2.89 4.41 -11.78
C GLY A 22 3.09 5.74 -11.04
N GLN A 23 2.01 6.41 -10.63
CA GLN A 23 2.11 7.64 -9.85
C GLN A 23 2.60 7.38 -8.41
N ALA A 24 2.07 6.34 -7.77
CA ALA A 24 2.49 5.92 -6.45
C ALA A 24 3.97 5.52 -6.43
N GLU A 25 4.51 4.95 -7.50
CA GLU A 25 5.94 4.60 -7.59
C GLU A 25 6.86 5.82 -7.46
N GLN A 26 6.42 6.96 -7.99
CA GLN A 26 7.18 8.21 -8.01
C GLN A 26 6.97 9.05 -6.74
N GLU A 27 5.76 9.05 -6.19
CA GLU A 27 5.45 9.83 -4.98
C GLU A 27 5.73 9.08 -3.68
N LEU A 28 5.53 7.76 -3.63
CA LEU A 28 5.74 6.99 -2.41
C LEU A 28 7.24 6.80 -2.11
N PRO A 29 7.65 6.93 -0.83
CA PRO A 29 8.99 6.55 -0.39
C PRO A 29 9.21 5.04 -0.53
N ASP A 30 10.46 4.58 -0.50
CA ASP A 30 10.78 3.14 -0.61
C ASP A 30 10.15 2.30 0.52
N GLN A 31 10.06 2.89 1.71
CA GLN A 31 9.35 2.36 2.87
C GLN A 31 8.17 3.26 3.18
N VAL A 32 6.96 2.73 3.04
CA VAL A 32 5.71 3.47 3.25
C VAL A 32 5.13 3.07 4.59
N ASP A 33 4.94 4.04 5.48
CA ASP A 33 4.24 3.80 6.74
C ASP A 33 2.78 4.22 6.60
N PRO A 34 1.80 3.31 6.66
CA PRO A 34 0.40 3.65 6.50
C PRO A 34 -0.12 4.71 7.48
N GLN A 35 0.42 4.77 8.70
CA GLN A 35 0.01 5.73 9.72
C GLN A 35 0.60 7.11 9.42
N ARG A 36 1.89 7.16 9.07
CA ARG A 36 2.60 8.41 8.78
C ARG A 36 2.23 9.00 7.42
N ASP A 37 2.16 8.15 6.40
CA ASP A 37 1.93 8.51 5.00
C ASP A 37 0.45 8.39 4.60
N SER A 38 -0.44 8.34 5.59
CA SER A 38 -1.89 8.21 5.40
C SER A 38 -2.47 9.22 4.42
N GLY A 39 -2.05 10.49 4.51
CA GLY A 39 -2.48 11.53 3.58
C GLY A 39 -1.98 11.33 2.15
N LEU A 40 -0.81 10.73 1.97
CA LEU A 40 -0.25 10.43 0.65
C LEU A 40 -0.97 9.24 0.02
N LEU A 41 -1.20 8.20 0.82
CA LEU A 41 -1.93 7.00 0.44
C LEU A 41 -3.39 7.28 0.08
N ALA A 42 -4.05 8.19 0.81
CA ALA A 42 -5.41 8.60 0.53
C ALA A 42 -5.59 9.19 -0.88
N LYS A 43 -4.55 9.84 -1.45
CA LYS A 43 -4.58 10.34 -2.85
C LYS A 43 -4.77 9.21 -3.87
N PHE A 44 -4.26 8.02 -3.56
CA PHE A 44 -4.37 6.83 -4.42
C PHE A 44 -5.63 6.00 -4.07
N GLY A 45 -6.45 6.47 -3.13
CA GLY A 45 -7.57 5.70 -2.59
C GLY A 45 -7.11 4.48 -1.81
N LEU A 46 -5.93 4.56 -1.18
CA LEU A 46 -5.38 3.55 -0.30
C LEU A 46 -5.66 3.94 1.14
N GLU A 47 -6.49 3.16 1.82
CA GLU A 47 -6.80 3.38 3.23
C GLU A 47 -5.70 2.77 4.13
N PRO A 48 -5.11 3.55 5.05
CA PRO A 48 -4.09 3.08 5.97
C PRO A 48 -4.48 1.82 6.74
N GLN A 49 -5.74 1.78 7.20
CA GLN A 49 -6.25 0.66 7.98
C GLN A 49 -6.34 -0.62 7.14
N ASP A 50 -6.66 -0.51 5.85
CA ASP A 50 -6.75 -1.66 4.95
C ASP A 50 -5.36 -2.19 4.60
N LEU A 51 -4.39 -1.31 4.40
CA LEU A 51 -2.99 -1.70 4.24
C LEU A 51 -2.47 -2.41 5.50
N ILE A 52 -2.71 -1.85 6.69
CA ILE A 52 -2.32 -2.49 7.95
C ILE A 52 -3.03 -3.84 8.10
N LYS A 53 -4.33 -3.97 7.83
CA LYS A 53 -5.00 -5.28 7.89
C LYS A 53 -4.42 -6.28 6.90
N LYS A 54 -4.15 -5.85 5.65
CA LYS A 54 -3.61 -6.68 4.57
C LYS A 54 -2.18 -7.14 4.85
N PHE A 55 -1.33 -6.25 5.36
CA PHE A 55 0.11 -6.50 5.51
C PHE A 55 0.54 -6.82 6.95
N ALA A 56 -0.12 -6.26 7.97
CA ALA A 56 0.09 -6.61 9.39
C ALA A 56 -0.73 -7.80 9.87
N GLY A 57 -1.96 -7.93 9.36
CA GLY A 57 -2.89 -9.03 9.70
C GLY A 57 -2.87 -10.19 8.72
N GLY A 58 -2.12 -10.09 7.62
CA GLY A 58 -2.08 -11.04 6.51
C GLY A 58 -1.05 -12.16 6.63
N GLY A 59 -0.57 -12.47 7.83
CA GLY A 59 0.03 -13.77 8.09
C GLY A 59 -1.07 -14.83 8.06
N ILE A 60 -1.28 -15.44 6.88
CA ILE A 60 -2.01 -16.71 6.65
C ILE A 60 -2.93 -17.15 7.81
N PRO A 61 -4.24 -16.83 7.80
CA PRO A 61 -5.19 -17.51 8.67
C PRO A 61 -5.48 -18.88 8.05
N GLY A 62 -4.65 -19.88 8.35
CA GLY A 62 -4.78 -21.19 7.72
C GLY A 62 -3.85 -22.30 8.20
N LEU A 63 -3.34 -22.25 9.44
CA LEU A 63 -2.72 -23.41 10.09
C LEU A 63 -3.46 -23.74 11.40
#